data_AF-A0AAQ1MBI6-F1
#
_entry.id   AF-A0AAQ1MBI6-F1
#
_cell.length_a   1.000
_cell.length_b   1.000
_cell.length_c   1.000
_cell.angle_alpha   90.00
_cell.angle_beta   90.00
_cell.angle_gamma   90.00
#
_symmetry.space_group_name_H-M   'P 1'
#
loop_
_entity.id
_entity.type
_entity.pdbx_description
1 polymer ?
#
loop_
_entity_poly.entity_id
_entity_poly.type
_entity_poly.pdbx_seq_one_letter_code
_entity_poly.pdbx_strand_id
1 'polypeptide(L)'
;MRKVANDDLDKMNHQEVPVTDTEELADIRDVRIDPKSSKEEKLRSFLEQIKNPYRFRCGNHIVRVSFSETDRTLEDCLEDYFNSLM
;
A
#
# COMPACT_ATOMS: atom_id res chain seq x y z
N MET A 1 12.71 6.52 -17.01
CA MET A 1 12.58 6.37 -15.55
C MET A 1 11.44 5.41 -15.16
N ARG A 2 11.31 4.21 -15.75
CA ARG A 2 10.06 3.41 -15.63
C ARG A 2 10.17 1.94 -15.16
N LYS A 3 11.37 1.40 -14.91
CA LYS A 3 11.53 0.01 -14.41
C LYS A 3 11.91 -0.06 -12.93
N VAL A 4 12.86 0.77 -12.49
CA VAL A 4 13.37 0.79 -11.11
C VAL A 4 12.25 1.00 -10.07
N ALA A 5 11.28 1.87 -10.35
CA ALA A 5 10.18 2.14 -9.41
C ALA A 5 9.25 0.93 -9.17
N ASN A 6 9.10 0.01 -10.12
CA ASN A 6 8.21 -1.14 -9.97
C ASN A 6 8.87 -2.26 -9.17
N ASP A 7 10.12 -2.58 -9.48
CA ASP A 7 10.87 -3.64 -8.79
C ASP A 7 11.08 -3.29 -7.31
N ASP A 8 11.21 -2.00 -6.98
CA ASP A 8 11.34 -1.55 -5.60
C ASP A 8 10.00 -1.57 -4.84
N LEU A 9 8.87 -1.30 -5.50
CA LEU A 9 7.53 -1.44 -4.91
C LEU A 9 7.17 -2.90 -4.65
N ASP A 10 7.57 -3.81 -5.53
CA ASP A 10 7.34 -5.24 -5.38
C ASP A 10 8.09 -5.80 -4.15
N LYS A 11 9.35 -5.39 -3.96
CA LYS A 11 10.12 -5.71 -2.74
C LYS A 11 9.46 -5.15 -1.47
N MET A 12 8.87 -3.96 -1.52
CA MET A 12 8.17 -3.37 -0.37
C MET A 12 6.88 -4.13 -0.01
N ASN A 13 6.18 -4.67 -0.99
CA ASN A 13 4.98 -5.50 -0.79
C ASN A 13 5.31 -6.83 -0.10
N HIS A 14 6.37 -7.50 -0.55
CA HIS A 14 6.79 -8.81 -0.01
C HIS A 14 7.61 -8.72 1.30
N GLN A 15 7.76 -7.53 1.89
CA GLN A 15 8.49 -7.37 3.13
C GLN A 15 7.65 -7.84 4.34
N GLU A 16 7.95 -9.04 4.83
CA GLU A 16 7.51 -9.52 6.15
C GLU A 16 8.36 -8.86 7.23
N VAL A 17 7.79 -7.88 7.94
CA VAL A 17 8.44 -7.25 9.09
C VAL A 17 7.83 -7.82 10.37
N PRO A 18 8.65 -8.30 11.33
CA PRO A 18 8.17 -8.76 12.63
C PRO A 18 7.42 -7.63 13.35
N VAL A 19 6.42 -8.00 14.15
CA VAL A 19 5.47 -7.10 14.82
C VAL A 19 6.15 -6.06 15.74
N THR A 20 7.42 -6.27 16.08
CA THR A 20 8.21 -5.48 17.01
C THR A 20 8.68 -4.10 16.50
N ASP A 21 8.68 -3.82 15.19
CA ASP A 21 9.19 -2.55 14.63
C ASP A 21 8.09 -1.51 14.34
N THR A 22 7.05 -1.49 15.17
CA THR A 22 5.87 -0.61 14.98
C THR A 22 6.21 0.88 15.09
N GLU A 23 7.20 1.25 15.90
CA GLU A 23 7.63 2.63 16.14
C GLU A 23 8.33 3.28 14.93
N GLU A 24 8.80 2.50 13.96
CA GLU A 24 9.52 3.01 12.78
C GLU A 24 8.60 3.38 11.59
N LEU A 25 7.30 3.03 11.66
CA LEU A 25 6.35 3.27 10.58
C LEU A 25 5.93 4.74 10.50
N ALA A 26 5.92 5.29 9.28
CA ALA A 26 5.42 6.64 9.01
C ALA A 26 3.90 6.73 9.26
N ASP A 27 3.42 7.82 9.86
CA ASP A 27 1.97 8.10 9.91
C ASP A 27 1.50 8.64 8.58
N ILE A 28 0.49 8.02 7.98
CA ILE A 28 -0.13 8.57 6.78
C ILE A 28 -0.78 9.93 7.03
N ARG A 29 -1.17 10.24 8.27
CA ARG A 29 -1.75 11.54 8.64
C ARG A 29 -0.73 12.68 8.60
N ASP A 30 0.56 12.35 8.71
CA ASP A 30 1.65 13.32 8.64
C ASP A 30 2.09 13.58 7.20
N VAL A 31 1.74 12.70 6.27
CA VAL A 31 2.08 12.83 4.84
C VAL A 31 1.28 13.96 4.19
N ARG A 32 1.97 14.83 3.47
CA ARG A 32 1.40 15.99 2.77
C ARG A 32 1.62 15.87 1.27
N ILE A 33 0.55 16.05 0.52
CA ILE A 33 0.57 16.11 -0.95
C ILE A 33 0.33 17.55 -1.38
N ASP A 34 1.25 18.11 -2.16
CA ASP A 34 1.01 19.40 -2.81
C ASP A 34 0.03 19.19 -3.99
N PRO A 35 -1.17 19.79 -3.98
CA PRO A 35 -2.12 19.63 -5.09
C PRO A 35 -1.62 20.26 -6.39
N LYS A 36 -0.68 21.23 -6.33
CA LYS A 36 -0.19 21.96 -7.51
C LYS A 36 0.92 21.22 -8.27
N SER A 37 1.54 20.22 -7.66
CA SER A 37 2.63 19.47 -8.29
C SER A 37 2.14 18.47 -9.35
N SER A 38 3.05 18.07 -10.25
CA SER A 38 2.78 17.04 -11.26
C SER A 38 2.50 15.68 -10.61
N LYS A 39 1.90 14.74 -11.37
CA LYS A 39 1.59 13.41 -10.83
C LYS A 39 2.87 12.68 -10.39
N GLU A 40 3.93 12.81 -11.16
CA GLU A 40 5.23 12.20 -10.89
C GLU A 40 5.85 12.77 -9.62
N GLU A 41 5.79 14.09 -9.42
CA GLU A 41 6.30 14.74 -8.20
C GLU A 41 5.48 14.39 -6.97
N LYS A 42 4.14 14.29 -7.10
CA LYS A 42 3.27 13.81 -6.02
C LYS A 42 3.67 12.43 -5.58
N LEU A 43 3.82 11.50 -6.52
CA LEU A 43 4.19 10.12 -6.21
C LEU A 43 5.57 10.05 -5.58
N ARG A 44 6.56 10.77 -6.12
CA ARG A 44 7.92 10.81 -5.56
C ARG A 44 7.92 11.34 -4.13
N SER A 45 7.30 12.50 -3.91
CA SER A 45 7.22 13.13 -2.59
C SER A 45 6.44 12.27 -1.59
N PHE A 46 5.39 11.59 -2.03
CA PHE A 46 4.65 10.62 -1.22
C PHE A 46 5.55 9.46 -0.77
N LEU A 47 6.26 8.82 -1.70
CA LEU A 47 7.14 7.68 -1.39
C LEU A 47 8.27 8.08 -0.44
N GLU A 48 8.85 9.27 -0.60
CA GLU A 48 9.86 9.81 0.30
C GLU A 48 9.33 10.01 1.74
N GLN A 49 8.08 10.46 1.88
CA GLN A 49 7.47 10.72 3.19
C GLN A 49 6.96 9.44 3.88
N ILE A 50 6.24 8.59 3.15
CA ILE A 50 5.62 7.38 3.70
C ILE A 50 6.64 6.26 3.94
N LYS A 51 7.79 6.30 3.26
CA LYS A 51 8.85 5.27 3.22
C LYS A 51 8.39 3.95 2.62
N ASN A 52 7.37 3.31 3.20
CA ASN A 52 6.76 2.08 2.71
C ASN A 52 5.24 2.29 2.49
N PRO A 53 4.75 2.33 1.23
CA PRO A 53 3.33 2.53 0.94
C PRO A 53 2.45 1.29 1.23
N TYR A 54 3.04 0.11 1.42
CA TYR A 54 2.33 -1.12 1.77
C TYR A 54 2.26 -1.36 3.28
N ARG A 55 3.04 -0.61 4.09
CA ARG A 55 3.03 -0.69 5.55
C ARG A 55 3.27 0.68 6.18
N PHE A 56 2.25 1.19 6.86
CA PHE A 56 2.30 2.50 7.52
C PHE A 56 1.36 2.50 8.74
N ARG A 57 1.40 3.57 9.54
CA ARG A 57 0.43 3.77 10.64
C ARG A 57 -0.62 4.82 10.28
N CYS A 58 -1.81 4.66 10.85
CA CYS A 58 -2.84 5.69 10.87
C CYS A 58 -3.23 5.90 12.34
N GLY A 59 -2.53 6.84 12.98
CA GLY A 59 -2.59 6.98 14.44
C GLY A 59 -2.14 5.73 15.16
N ASN A 60 -3.03 5.13 15.96
CA ASN A 60 -2.72 3.96 16.78
C ASN A 60 -2.89 2.64 16.00
N HIS A 61 -3.25 2.69 14.72
CA HIS A 61 -3.51 1.51 13.90
C HIS A 61 -2.37 1.28 12.92
N ILE A 62 -1.90 0.03 12.85
CA ILE A 62 -0.98 -0.41 11.80
C ILE A 62 -1.82 -0.85 10.60
N VAL A 63 -1.50 -0.31 9.42
CA VAL A 63 -2.14 -0.64 8.16
C VAL A 63 -1.15 -1.44 7.32
N ARG A 64 -1.58 -2.62 6.86
CA ARG A 64 -0.89 -3.40 5.82
C ARG A 64 -1.77 -3.43 4.58
N VAL A 65 -1.23 -3.03 3.45
CA VAL A 65 -1.84 -3.21 2.14
C VAL A 65 -1.23 -4.45 1.52
N SER A 66 -2.06 -5.39 1.08
CA SER A 66 -1.62 -6.60 0.40
C SER A 66 -2.59 -6.92 -0.73
N PHE A 67 -2.05 -7.44 -1.81
CA PHE A 67 -2.83 -7.90 -2.95
C PHE A 67 -2.81 -9.42 -2.95
N SER A 68 -3.96 -10.03 -3.23
CA SER A 68 -4.04 -11.47 -3.40
C SER A 68 -3.33 -11.87 -4.70
N GLU A 69 -2.49 -12.91 -4.64
CA GLU A 69 -1.82 -13.48 -5.82
C GLU A 69 -2.80 -14.33 -6.63
N THR A 70 -3.84 -13.69 -7.16
CA THR A 70 -4.88 -14.34 -7.94
C THR A 70 -5.42 -13.37 -8.98
N ASP A 71 -5.82 -13.92 -10.13
CA ASP A 71 -6.52 -13.17 -11.17
C ASP A 71 -8.01 -12.98 -10.84
N ARG A 72 -8.49 -13.54 -9.73
CA ARG A 72 -9.85 -13.38 -9.22
C ARG A 72 -10.12 -11.94 -8.84
N THR A 73 -11.21 -11.39 -9.35
CA THR A 73 -11.71 -10.06 -8.99
C THR A 73 -12.58 -10.13 -7.73
N LEU A 74 -12.87 -8.96 -7.15
CA LEU A 74 -13.82 -8.87 -6.04
C LEU A 74 -15.22 -9.30 -6.51
N GLU A 75 -15.58 -8.94 -7.74
CA GLU A 75 -16.81 -9.32 -8.40
C GLU A 75 -16.97 -10.84 -8.48
N ASP A 76 -15.94 -11.57 -8.92
CA ASP A 76 -15.96 -13.05 -8.95
C ASP A 76 -16.18 -13.63 -7.53
N CYS A 77 -15.55 -13.03 -6.52
CA CYS A 77 -15.71 -13.44 -5.12
C CYS A 77 -17.12 -13.19 -4.59
N LEU A 78 -17.73 -12.05 -4.94
CA LEU A 78 -19.08 -11.73 -4.53
C LEU A 78 -20.12 -12.61 -5.25
N GLU A 79 -19.92 -12.88 -6.54
CA GLU A 79 -20.79 -13.77 -7.31
C GLU A 79 -20.81 -15.18 -6.72
N ASP A 80 -19.65 -15.76 -6.44
CA ASP A 80 -19.55 -17.07 -5.79
C ASP A 80 -20.24 -17.08 -4.42
N TYR A 81 -20.02 -16.03 -3.61
CA TYR A 81 -20.64 -15.93 -2.30
C TYR A 81 -22.17 -15.93 -2.40
N PHE A 82 -22.76 -15.12 -3.28
CA PHE A 82 -24.21 -15.08 -3.47
C PHE A 82 -24.76 -16.38 -4.03
N ASN A 83 -24.05 -17.01 -4.99
CA ASN A 83 -24.44 -18.30 -5.54
C ASN A 83 -24.40 -19.43 -4.50
N SER A 84 -23.50 -19.36 -3.51
CA SER A 84 -23.43 -20.34 -2.43
C SER A 84 -24.55 -20.26 -1.39
N LEU A 85 -25.33 -19.17 -1.39
CA LEU A 85 -26.45 -18.93 -0.47
C LEU A 85 -27.81 -19.36 -1.04
N MET A 86 -27.87 -19.72 -2.33
CA MET A 86 -29.05 -20.24 -3.03
C MET A 86 -29.01 -21.76 -3.15
#